data_AF-A0AAU0LNF0-F1
#
_entry.id   AF-A0AAU0LNF0-F1
#
_cell.length_a   1.000
_cell.length_b   1.000
_cell.length_c   1.000
_cell.angle_alpha   90.00
_cell.angle_beta   90.00
_cell.angle_gamma   90.00
#
_symmetry.space_group_name_H-M   'P 1'
#
loop_
_entity.id
_entity.type
_entity.pdbx_description
1 polymer ?
#
loop_
_entity_poly.entity_id
_entity_poly.type
_entity_poly.pdbx_seq_one_letter_code
_entity_poly.pdbx_strand_id
1 'polypeptide(L)'
;MMKDQDLFIKELIQLFPSLKEEFLDEDCRASITFQMGRFKRFIQQAIAKNDGDKFDVMVDFLTKNLPLVDKRVQNAIYLSFLRKLDFSENPDLKKRLGQHLGKAYTDIENYNNSPRNNRGTE
;
A
#
# COMPACT_ATOMS: atom_id res chain seq x y z
N MET A 1 21.79 -1.30 2.41
CA MET A 1 21.40 -2.53 3.13
C MET A 1 19.93 -2.78 2.84
N MET A 2 19.54 -3.98 2.42
CA MET A 2 18.14 -4.31 2.13
C MET A 2 17.42 -4.58 3.45
N LYS A 3 16.28 -3.93 3.65
CA LYS A 3 15.42 -4.02 4.82
C LYS A 3 14.52 -5.25 4.68
N ASP A 4 14.53 -6.11 5.69
CA ASP A 4 13.65 -7.27 5.73
C ASP A 4 12.19 -6.89 6.10
N GLN A 5 11.29 -7.87 5.95
CA GLN A 5 9.87 -7.70 6.25
C GLN A 5 9.63 -7.31 7.72
N ASP A 6 10.33 -7.93 8.66
CA ASP A 6 10.11 -7.72 10.09
C ASP A 6 10.47 -6.29 10.50
N LEU A 7 11.61 -5.78 10.00
CA LEU A 7 12.01 -4.40 10.22
C LEU A 7 11.06 -3.42 9.53
N PHE A 8 10.55 -3.75 8.33
CA PHE A 8 9.55 -2.93 7.64
C PHE A 8 8.26 -2.80 8.46
N ILE A 9 7.74 -3.93 8.94
CA ILE A 9 6.53 -3.99 9.74
C ILE A 9 6.72 -3.31 11.09
N LYS A 10 7.87 -3.50 11.74
CA LYS A 10 8.19 -2.86 13.01
C LYS A 10 8.13 -1.33 12.92
N GLU A 11 8.78 -0.75 11.90
CA GLU A 11 8.75 0.71 11.71
C GLU A 11 7.36 1.22 11.32
N LEU A 12 6.60 0.43 10.55
CA LEU A 12 5.21 0.77 10.24
C LEU A 12 4.33 0.81 11.50
N ILE A 13 4.50 -0.15 12.41
CA ILE A 13 3.82 -0.17 13.71
C ILE A 13 4.26 1.01 14.59
N GLN A 14 5.52 1.45 14.52
CA GLN A 14 5.97 2.62 15.28
C GLN A 14 5.24 3.89 14.85
N LEU A 15 4.93 4.04 13.54
CA LEU A 15 4.14 5.16 13.03
C LEU A 15 2.65 5.02 13.32
N PHE A 16 2.13 3.78 13.29
CA PHE A 16 0.72 3.50 13.54
C PHE A 16 0.56 2.41 14.61
N PRO A 17 0.73 2.75 15.90
CA PRO A 17 0.73 1.76 16.99
C PRO A 17 -0.57 0.95 17.08
N SER A 18 -1.70 1.49 16.61
CA SER A 18 -2.98 0.79 16.56
C SER A 18 -2.97 -0.45 15.66
N LEU A 19 -2.04 -0.57 14.72
CA LEU A 19 -1.90 -1.75 13.85
C LEU A 19 -1.19 -2.92 14.53
N LYS A 20 -0.59 -2.71 15.72
CA LYS A 20 0.26 -3.71 16.38
C LYS A 20 -0.48 -5.03 16.61
N GLU A 21 -1.68 -4.98 17.17
CA GLU A 21 -2.44 -6.20 17.47
C GLU A 21 -2.83 -6.93 16.18
N GLU A 22 -3.34 -6.21 15.17
CA GLU A 22 -3.73 -6.81 13.89
C GLU A 22 -2.55 -7.42 13.12
N PHE A 23 -1.35 -6.84 13.21
CA PHE A 23 -0.18 -7.32 12.47
C PHE A 23 0.58 -8.46 13.17
N LEU A 24 0.44 -8.55 14.50
CA LEU A 24 1.09 -9.57 15.32
C LEU A 24 0.19 -10.78 15.59
N ASP A 25 -1.08 -10.71 15.19
CA ASP A 25 -1.96 -11.87 15.06
C ASP A 25 -1.29 -12.99 14.24
N GLU A 26 -1.38 -14.24 14.71
CA GLU A 26 -0.57 -15.36 14.22
C GLU A 26 -0.78 -15.61 12.71
N ASP A 27 -2.03 -15.56 12.26
CA ASP A 27 -2.41 -15.72 10.85
C ASP A 27 -1.93 -14.53 10.00
N CYS A 28 -1.93 -13.32 10.56
CA CYS A 28 -1.50 -12.13 9.84
C CYS A 28 0.02 -12.03 9.72
N ARG A 29 0.74 -12.35 10.81
CA ARG A 29 2.20 -12.25 10.88
C ARG A 29 2.90 -13.12 9.84
N ALA A 30 2.32 -14.27 9.51
CA ALA A 30 2.87 -15.19 8.51
C ALA A 30 2.88 -14.62 7.07
N SER A 31 2.14 -13.54 6.79
CA SER A 31 1.89 -13.08 5.43
C SER A 31 1.92 -11.54 5.30
N ILE A 32 2.99 -11.03 4.67
CA ILE A 32 3.07 -9.61 4.27
C ILE A 32 1.87 -9.16 3.41
N THR A 33 1.31 -10.07 2.61
CA THR A 33 0.11 -9.80 1.82
C THR A 33 -1.09 -9.49 2.73
N PHE A 34 -1.27 -10.23 3.82
CA PHE A 34 -2.33 -9.96 4.79
C PHE A 34 -2.05 -8.69 5.58
N GLN A 35 -0.81 -8.48 6.04
CA GLN A 35 -0.42 -7.24 6.72
C GLN A 35 -0.69 -6.01 5.86
N MET A 36 -0.35 -6.04 4.56
CA MET A 36 -0.65 -4.95 3.63
C MET A 36 -2.15 -4.81 3.35
N GLY A 37 -2.91 -5.90 3.36
CA GLY A 37 -4.37 -5.86 3.30
C GLY A 37 -5.01 -5.20 4.53
N ARG A 38 -4.46 -5.44 5.72
CA ARG A 38 -4.87 -4.76 6.97
C ARG A 38 -4.50 -3.28 6.93
N PHE A 39 -3.26 -2.97 6.51
CA PHE A 39 -2.82 -1.59 6.33
C PHE A 39 -3.71 -0.82 5.36
N LYS A 40 -4.13 -1.47 4.27
CA LYS A 40 -5.06 -0.89 3.30
C LYS A 40 -6.35 -0.46 3.97
N ARG A 41 -6.97 -1.34 4.78
CA ARG A 41 -8.23 -1.02 5.48
C ARG A 41 -8.05 0.18 6.40
N PHE A 42 -6.95 0.22 7.13
CA PHE A 42 -6.61 1.34 8.01
C PHE A 42 -6.47 2.67 7.26
N ILE A 43 -5.73 2.70 6.16
CA ILE A 43 -5.55 3.91 5.34
C ILE A 43 -6.81 4.28 4.57
N GLN A 44 -7.62 3.31 4.16
CA GLN A 44 -8.91 3.59 3.52
C GLN A 44 -9.84 4.37 4.45
N GLN A 45 -9.83 4.09 5.75
CA GLN A 45 -10.59 4.88 6.73
C GLN A 45 -10.07 6.31 6.85
N ALA A 46 -8.75 6.51 6.73
CA ALA A 46 -8.16 7.84 6.68
C ALA A 46 -8.64 8.61 5.45
N ILE A 47 -8.62 7.98 4.28
CA ILE A 47 -9.13 8.56 3.03
C ILE A 47 -10.61 8.92 3.16
N ALA A 48 -11.46 8.01 3.63
CA ALA A 48 -12.90 8.24 3.78
C ALA A 48 -13.22 9.40 4.74
N LYS A 49 -12.39 9.60 5.78
CA LYS A 49 -12.51 10.70 6.74
C LYS A 49 -11.79 11.98 6.30
N ASN A 50 -11.21 12.00 5.10
CA ASN A 50 -10.34 13.07 4.60
C ASN A 50 -9.20 13.45 5.58
N ASP A 51 -8.67 12.45 6.28
CA ASP A 51 -7.56 12.60 7.22
C ASP A 51 -6.24 12.68 6.45
N GLY A 52 -5.97 13.89 5.95
CA GLY A 52 -4.78 14.19 5.16
C GLY A 52 -3.47 13.95 5.91
N ASP A 53 -3.41 14.26 7.20
CA ASP A 53 -2.19 14.11 8.00
C ASP A 53 -1.77 12.63 8.09
N LYS A 54 -2.72 11.74 8.39
CA LYS A 54 -2.45 10.29 8.43
C LYS A 54 -2.08 9.76 7.05
N PHE A 55 -2.72 10.27 6.00
CA PHE A 55 -2.41 9.89 4.62
C PHE A 55 -1.00 10.32 4.22
N ASP A 56 -0.60 11.55 4.55
CA ASP A 56 0.70 12.10 4.20
C ASP A 56 1.85 11.38 4.94
N VAL A 57 1.65 10.97 6.20
CA VAL A 57 2.59 10.09 6.93
C VAL A 57 2.76 8.74 6.23
N MET A 58 1.67 8.15 5.72
CA MET A 58 1.74 6.89 4.97
C MET A 58 2.53 7.07 3.65
N VAL A 59 2.26 8.14 2.91
CA VAL A 59 2.96 8.42 1.64
C VAL A 59 4.46 8.60 1.88
N ASP A 60 4.84 9.38 2.88
CA ASP A 60 6.24 9.61 3.23
C ASP A 60 6.94 8.31 3.61
N PHE A 61 6.31 7.49 4.47
CA PHE A 61 6.85 6.22 4.88
C PHE A 61 7.10 5.27 3.70
N LEU A 62 6.10 5.08 2.83
CA LEU A 62 6.23 4.17 1.68
C LEU A 62 7.24 4.69 0.66
N THR A 63 7.29 6.01 0.42
CA THR A 63 8.25 6.62 -0.51
C THR A 63 9.69 6.37 -0.07
N LYS A 64 9.97 6.50 1.24
CA LYS A 64 11.30 6.25 1.82
C LYS A 64 11.66 4.76 1.86
N ASN A 65 10.69 3.88 2.11
CA ASN A 65 10.96 2.47 2.39
C ASN A 65 10.86 1.54 1.18
N LEU A 66 10.05 1.86 0.17
CA LEU A 66 9.90 1.01 -1.02
C LEU A 66 11.22 0.64 -1.69
N PRO A 67 12.18 1.56 -1.91
CA PRO A 67 13.48 1.23 -2.52
C PRO A 67 14.38 0.36 -1.63
N LEU A 68 14.07 0.25 -0.34
CA LEU A 68 14.92 -0.41 0.64
C LEU A 68 14.48 -1.84 0.94
N VAL A 69 13.24 -2.21 0.63
CA VAL A 69 12.70 -3.56 0.89
C VAL A 69 12.84 -4.49 -0.31
N ASP A 70 12.75 -5.79 -0.05
CA ASP A 70 12.82 -6.80 -1.11
C ASP A 70 11.60 -6.78 -2.05
N LYS A 71 11.72 -7.50 -3.17
CA LYS A 71 10.64 -7.60 -4.17
C LYS A 71 9.34 -8.20 -3.63
N ARG A 72 9.40 -9.08 -2.62
CA ARG A 72 8.21 -9.70 -2.02
C ARG A 72 7.40 -8.65 -1.29
N VAL A 73 8.05 -7.83 -0.47
CA VAL A 73 7.41 -6.72 0.25
C VAL A 73 6.92 -5.65 -0.73
N GLN A 74 7.73 -5.27 -1.73
CA GLN A 74 7.29 -4.33 -2.78
C GLN A 74 6.02 -4.81 -3.49
N ASN A 75 5.98 -6.08 -3.91
CA ASN A 75 4.82 -6.66 -4.59
C ASN A 75 3.58 -6.63 -3.69
N ALA A 76 3.72 -6.92 -2.40
CA ALA A 76 2.61 -6.84 -1.45
C ALA A 76 2.10 -5.39 -1.31
N ILE A 77 3.00 -4.39 -1.24
CA ILE A 77 2.62 -2.98 -1.20
C ILE A 77 1.86 -2.60 -2.48
N TYR A 78 2.36 -2.93 -3.66
CA TYR A 78 1.69 -2.56 -4.91
C TYR A 78 0.34 -3.28 -5.09
N LEU A 79 0.29 -4.60 -4.90
CA LEU A 79 -0.86 -5.42 -5.30
C LEU A 79 -1.93 -5.57 -4.21
N SER A 80 -1.53 -5.54 -2.95
CA SER A 80 -2.40 -5.81 -1.80
C SER A 80 -2.79 -4.53 -1.06
N PHE A 81 -1.99 -3.47 -1.19
CA PHE A 81 -2.26 -2.15 -0.63
C PHE A 81 -2.65 -1.14 -1.72
N LEU A 82 -1.69 -0.67 -2.52
CA LEU A 82 -1.84 0.51 -3.38
C LEU A 82 -2.95 0.33 -4.42
N ARG A 83 -2.93 -0.80 -5.13
CA ARG A 83 -3.96 -1.16 -6.14
C ARG A 83 -5.39 -1.10 -5.61
N LYS A 84 -5.58 -1.33 -4.31
CA LYS A 84 -6.90 -1.51 -3.73
C LYS A 84 -7.42 -0.24 -3.05
N LEU A 85 -6.63 0.82 -2.93
CA LEU A 85 -7.10 2.10 -2.40
C LEU A 85 -8.15 2.69 -3.34
N ASP A 86 -9.21 3.21 -2.75
CA ASP A 86 -10.26 3.92 -3.46
C ASP A 86 -10.24 5.40 -3.05
N PHE A 87 -10.16 6.28 -4.05
CA PHE A 87 -10.11 7.74 -3.88
C PHE A 87 -11.37 8.44 -4.41
N SER A 88 -12.42 7.69 -4.77
CA SER A 88 -13.65 8.23 -5.36
C SER A 88 -14.30 9.32 -4.50
N GLU A 89 -14.34 9.14 -3.17
CA GLU A 89 -14.91 10.11 -2.22
C GLU A 89 -14.00 11.31 -1.96
N ASN A 90 -12.67 11.12 -2.00
CA ASN A 90 -11.67 12.14 -1.66
C ASN A 90 -10.55 12.18 -2.71
N PRO A 91 -10.85 12.63 -3.95
CA PRO A 91 -9.93 12.53 -5.10
C PRO A 91 -8.69 13.42 -4.95
N ASP A 92 -8.73 14.47 -4.13
CA ASP A 92 -7.57 15.33 -3.89
C ASP A 92 -6.44 14.61 -3.13
N LEU A 93 -6.76 13.60 -2.31
CA LEU A 93 -5.74 12.78 -1.66
C LEU A 93 -4.95 11.93 -2.66
N LYS A 94 -5.55 11.54 -3.80
CA LYS A 94 -4.82 10.84 -4.88
C LYS A 94 -3.64 11.67 -5.39
N LYS A 95 -3.80 12.99 -5.48
CA LYS A 95 -2.74 13.91 -5.92
C LYS A 95 -1.57 13.96 -4.93
N ARG A 96 -1.81 13.63 -3.65
CA ARG A 96 -0.81 13.62 -2.59
C ARG A 96 0.04 12.36 -2.54
N LEU A 97 -0.27 11.32 -3.33
CA LEU A 97 0.61 10.16 -3.49
C LEU A 97 2.02 10.53 -3.99
N GLY A 98 2.18 11.74 -4.54
CA GLY A 98 3.45 12.19 -5.08
C GLY A 98 3.83 11.47 -6.37
N GLN A 99 5.01 11.77 -6.89
CA GLN A 99 5.41 11.31 -8.22
C GLN A 99 5.53 9.79 -8.32
N HIS A 100 6.19 9.15 -7.34
CA HIS A 100 6.53 7.73 -7.44
C HIS A 100 5.31 6.82 -7.20
N LEU A 101 4.61 6.99 -6.07
CA LEU A 101 3.42 6.18 -5.77
C LEU A 101 2.25 6.55 -6.69
N GLY A 102 2.12 7.83 -7.05
CA GLY A 102 1.10 8.30 -7.99
C GLY A 102 1.27 7.65 -9.37
N LYS A 103 2.49 7.64 -9.91
CA LYS A 103 2.78 6.94 -11.17
C LYS A 103 2.47 5.44 -11.08
N ALA A 104 2.95 4.77 -10.03
CA ALA A 104 2.69 3.34 -9.84
C ALA A 104 1.18 3.04 -9.75
N TYR A 105 0.41 3.88 -9.04
CA TYR A 105 -1.03 3.75 -8.94
C TYR A 105 -1.71 3.90 -10.30
N THR A 106 -1.35 4.93 -11.08
CA THR A 106 -1.89 5.16 -12.44
C THR A 106 -1.52 4.03 -13.39
N ASP A 107 -0.28 3.54 -13.37
CA ASP A 107 0.16 2.42 -14.21
C ASP A 107 -0.66 1.14 -13.90
N ILE A 108 -0.94 0.88 -12.63
CA ILE A 108 -1.79 -0.23 -12.19
C ILE A 108 -3.24 -0.04 -12.66
N GLU A 109 -3.83 1.15 -12.53
CA GLU A 109 -5.19 1.44 -13.03
C GLU A 109 -5.27 1.22 -14.54
N ASN A 110 -4.31 1.75 -15.30
CA ASN A 110 -4.25 1.62 -16.76
C ASN A 110 -4.15 0.15 -17.18
N TYR A 111 -3.33 -0.65 -16.49
CA TYR A 111 -3.23 -2.09 -16.76
C TYR A 111 -4.56 -2.82 -16.56
N ASN A 112 -5.32 -2.47 -15.52
CA ASN A 112 -6.62 -3.10 -15.25
C ASN A 112 -7.72 -2.63 -16.20
N ASN A 113 -7.65 -1.38 -16.67
CA ASN A 113 -8.64 -0.77 -17.56
C ASN A 113 -8.32 -0.99 -19.04
N SER A 114 -7.12 -1.45 -19.38
CA SER A 114 -6.80 -1.90 -20.73
C SER A 114 -7.79 -3.00 -21.11
N PRO A 115 -8.44 -2.95 -22.29
CA PRO A 115 -9.15 -4.10 -22.79
C PRO A 115 -8.17 -5.27 -22.74
N ARG A 116 -8.55 -6.37 -22.07
CA ARG A 116 -7.84 -7.63 -22.22
C ARG A 116 -7.92 -7.92 -23.71
N ASN A 117 -6.85 -7.62 -24.45
CA ASN A 117 -6.73 -8.13 -25.79
C ASN A 117 -6.87 -9.63 -25.62
N ASN A 118 -7.97 -10.18 -26.14
CA ASN A 118 -8.16 -11.60 -26.29
C ASN A 118 -6.91 -12.11 -27.01
N ARG A 119 -5.94 -12.64 -26.26
CA ARG A 119 -5.04 -13.64 -26.81
C ARG A 119 -5.85 -14.92 -26.84
N GLY A 120 -6.75 -14.98 -27.83
CA GLY A 120 -7.00 -16.23 -28.52
C GLY A 120 -5.76 -16.58 -29.34
N THR A 121 -5.62 -17.89 -29.56
CA THR A 121 -4.63 -18.60 -30.40
C THR A 121 -3.19 -18.61 -29.83
N GLU A 122 -2.57 -19.75 -29.54
CA GLU A 122 -2.74 -21.16 -30.01
C GLU A 122 -2.70 -22.17 -28.86
#